data_AF-A0A329L7L8-F1
#
_entry.id   AF-A0A329L7L8-F1
#
_cell.length_a   1.000
_cell.length_b   1.000
_cell.length_c   1.000
_cell.angle_alpha   90.00
_cell.angle_beta   90.00
_cell.angle_gamma   90.00
#
_symmetry.space_group_name_H-M   'P 1'
#
loop_
_entity.id
_entity.type
_entity.pdbx_description
1 polymer ?
#
loop_
_entity_poly.entity_id
_entity_poly.type
_entity_poly.pdbx_seq_one_letter_code
_entity_poly.pdbx_strand_id
1 'polypeptide(L)'
;MSDTVTVTIDRSSVAMGDDTESHREFWVFPASATIDDLLVEISSRFVPGVAGPAGWRICLGTRRDEQQEIGLIYTRDDLNQQDQICRLYPGERTLGELARWTGLPELEVYASYLTYDQARPMALDEVTGGPTCTGSRPVKLESEAAADAKRDWVMMRELDRLAKAVASARRDWVRANLLSAPPPWIDVFIARNFHYLADLHCPASMTLAANLLGLEETREEQLTARANVDVRADVMILAMVLAAFEWGAERETWRVGERPYLKAYLELLAHCGYPLSPIEHVMAGHISIEQLKFSAADTTRLERIRQLRDQQYQLRMNRYYTKTLSDEQYQAAIQSVHAELSSLGEVPGPL
;
A
#
# COMPACT_ATOMS: atom_id res chain seq x y z
N MET A 1 -22.00 16.94 -7.99
CA MET A 1 -21.85 16.04 -6.83
C MET A 1 -22.07 16.91 -5.61
N SER A 2 -22.78 16.45 -4.57
CA SER A 2 -23.04 17.29 -3.40
C SER A 2 -21.71 17.68 -2.76
N ASP A 3 -21.50 18.99 -2.52
CA ASP A 3 -20.33 19.53 -1.81
C ASP A 3 -20.35 19.21 -0.30
N THR A 4 -21.26 18.33 0.11
CA THR A 4 -21.51 17.95 1.48
C THR A 4 -21.60 16.44 1.64
N VAL A 5 -21.25 15.98 2.83
CA VAL A 5 -21.36 14.59 3.28
C VAL A 5 -22.28 14.57 4.50
N THR A 6 -23.31 13.74 4.42
CA THR A 6 -24.16 13.43 5.58
C THR A 6 -23.47 12.38 6.42
N VAL A 7 -23.31 12.67 7.71
CA VAL A 7 -22.76 11.75 8.71
C VAL A 7 -23.89 11.38 9.66
N THR A 8 -24.33 10.12 9.61
CA THR A 8 -25.18 9.56 10.66
C THR A 8 -24.29 9.11 11.79
N ILE A 9 -24.46 9.65 12.99
CA ILE A 9 -23.68 9.27 14.17
C ILE A 9 -24.56 8.69 15.26
N ASP A 10 -24.08 7.68 15.98
CA ASP A 10 -24.72 7.10 17.18
C ASP A 10 -23.65 6.74 18.23
N ARG A 11 -24.05 6.52 19.49
CA ARG A 11 -23.11 6.17 20.58
C ARG A 11 -23.64 5.10 21.54
N SER A 12 -22.70 4.44 22.21
CA SER A 12 -22.99 3.60 23.37
C SER A 12 -23.53 4.41 24.54
N SER A 13 -24.37 3.75 25.35
CA SER A 13 -24.87 4.29 26.62
C SER A 13 -23.80 4.16 27.70
N VAL A 14 -23.67 5.18 28.55
CA VAL A 14 -22.62 5.26 29.59
C VAL A 14 -23.13 4.99 31.00
N ALA A 15 -24.44 5.07 31.23
CA ALA A 15 -25.06 4.84 32.52
C ALA A 15 -26.47 4.27 32.38
N MET A 16 -26.99 3.69 33.46
CA MET A 16 -28.39 3.26 33.54
C MET A 16 -29.31 4.46 33.32
N GLY A 17 -30.20 4.37 32.33
CA GLY A 17 -31.11 5.45 31.97
C GLY A 17 -30.59 6.41 30.90
N ASP A 18 -29.33 6.29 30.46
CA ASP A 18 -28.83 6.97 29.25
C ASP A 18 -29.40 6.31 27.99
N ASP A 19 -29.80 5.04 28.05
CA ASP A 19 -30.43 4.27 26.97
C ASP A 19 -31.93 4.49 26.79
N THR A 20 -32.54 5.47 27.47
CA THR A 20 -33.98 5.72 27.37
C THR A 20 -34.39 6.40 26.06
N GLU A 21 -33.44 7.05 25.37
CA GLU A 21 -33.63 7.69 24.08
C GLU A 21 -32.53 7.24 23.10
N SER A 22 -32.81 7.35 21.80
CA SER A 22 -31.77 7.08 20.80
C SER A 22 -30.76 8.22 20.78
N HIS A 23 -29.47 7.89 20.81
CA HIS A 23 -28.40 8.88 20.66
C HIS A 23 -28.08 9.20 19.19
N ARG A 24 -28.91 8.74 18.25
CA ARG A 24 -28.62 8.89 16.83
C ARG A 24 -28.82 10.34 16.41
N GLU A 25 -27.79 10.94 15.85
CA GLU A 25 -27.79 12.28 15.27
C GLU A 25 -27.41 12.26 13.78
N PHE A 26 -27.78 13.31 13.06
CA PHE A 26 -27.49 13.49 11.64
C PHE A 26 -26.76 14.80 11.43
N TRP A 27 -25.48 14.72 11.04
CA TRP A 27 -24.61 15.86 10.86
C TRP A 27 -24.33 16.07 9.37
N VAL A 28 -24.12 17.32 8.98
CA VAL A 28 -23.80 17.67 7.60
C VAL A 28 -22.47 18.41 7.60
N PHE A 29 -21.49 17.81 6.94
CA PHE A 29 -20.17 18.40 6.78
C PHE A 29 -19.92 18.82 5.33
N PRO A 30 -19.11 19.86 5.09
CA PRO A 30 -18.47 20.03 3.80
C PRO A 30 -17.70 18.76 3.42
N ALA A 31 -17.68 18.38 2.15
CA ALA A 31 -16.92 17.23 1.68
C ALA A 31 -15.40 17.38 1.91
N SER A 32 -14.92 18.62 2.06
CA SER A 32 -13.54 18.97 2.42
C SER A 32 -13.24 18.90 3.91
N ALA A 33 -14.26 18.72 4.77
CA ALA A 33 -14.03 18.49 6.19
C ALA A 33 -13.19 17.24 6.37
N THR A 34 -12.38 17.22 7.40
CA THR A 34 -11.40 16.19 7.66
C THR A 34 -11.84 15.23 8.75
N ILE A 35 -11.10 14.13 8.91
CA ILE A 35 -11.28 13.24 10.06
C ILE A 35 -11.04 14.00 11.36
N ASP A 36 -10.06 14.91 11.40
CA ASP A 36 -9.79 15.74 12.58
C ASP A 36 -11.01 16.59 12.95
N ASP A 37 -11.64 17.25 11.97
CA ASP A 37 -12.85 18.05 12.19
C ASP A 37 -13.99 17.20 12.78
N LEU A 38 -14.19 15.99 12.24
CA LEU A 38 -15.18 15.06 12.75
C LEU A 38 -14.87 14.63 14.19
N LEU A 39 -13.64 14.23 14.49
CA LEU A 39 -13.25 13.80 15.84
C LEU A 39 -13.36 14.94 16.87
N VAL A 40 -13.04 16.17 16.48
CA VAL A 40 -13.20 17.37 17.33
C VAL A 40 -14.67 17.63 17.63
N GLU A 41 -15.56 17.57 16.63
CA GLU A 41 -17.00 17.75 16.82
C GLU A 41 -17.59 16.64 17.71
N ILE A 42 -17.17 15.38 17.52
CA ILE A 42 -17.56 14.26 18.38
C ILE A 42 -17.13 14.52 19.83
N SER A 43 -15.86 14.84 20.06
CA SER A 43 -15.30 15.08 21.40
C SER A 43 -16.00 16.24 22.10
N SER A 44 -16.20 17.36 21.39
CA SER A 44 -16.64 18.60 22.00
C SER A 44 -18.15 18.73 22.18
N ARG A 45 -18.96 17.93 21.46
CA ARG A 45 -20.41 18.11 21.44
C ARG A 45 -21.25 16.86 21.60
N PHE A 46 -20.71 15.67 21.32
CA PHE A 46 -21.52 14.47 21.21
C PHE A 46 -21.27 13.45 22.32
N VAL A 47 -20.01 13.12 22.57
CA VAL A 47 -19.70 12.16 23.62
C VAL A 47 -19.80 12.83 25.00
N PRO A 48 -20.56 12.26 25.94
CA PRO A 48 -20.69 12.87 27.26
C PRO A 48 -19.40 12.72 28.07
N GLY A 49 -19.15 13.72 28.91
CA GLY A 49 -18.23 13.63 30.02
C GLY A 49 -18.67 12.58 31.03
N VAL A 50 -17.77 11.65 31.38
CA VAL A 50 -18.02 10.65 32.41
C VAL A 50 -17.01 10.83 33.53
N ALA A 51 -17.45 10.66 34.77
CA ALA A 51 -16.56 10.79 35.93
C ALA A 51 -15.53 9.64 35.94
N GLY A 52 -14.24 10.02 35.98
CA GLY A 52 -13.11 9.09 35.95
C GLY A 52 -12.54 8.92 34.54
N PRO A 53 -11.61 7.97 34.33
CA PRO A 53 -11.06 7.69 33.00
C PRO A 53 -12.16 7.19 32.06
N ALA A 54 -12.45 7.96 31.02
CA ALA A 54 -13.44 7.65 30.02
C ALA A 54 -12.80 7.65 28.63
N GLY A 55 -13.21 6.70 27.79
CA GLY A 55 -12.66 6.54 26.46
C GLY A 55 -13.74 6.15 25.47
N TRP A 56 -13.59 6.60 24.24
CA TRP A 56 -14.51 6.38 23.15
C TRP A 56 -13.74 5.87 21.95
N ARG A 57 -14.19 4.75 21.40
CA ARG A 57 -13.73 4.23 20.13
C ARG A 57 -14.67 4.68 19.04
N ILE A 58 -14.15 5.42 18.06
CA ILE A 58 -14.94 5.95 16.95
C ILE A 58 -14.76 5.04 15.75
N CYS A 59 -15.86 4.48 15.27
CA CYS A 59 -15.91 3.50 14.20
C CYS A 59 -16.74 4.01 13.03
N LEU A 60 -16.42 3.55 11.82
CA LEU A 60 -17.31 3.62 10.66
C LEU A 60 -18.22 2.40 10.62
N GLY A 61 -19.47 2.60 10.26
CA GLY A 61 -20.52 1.57 10.19
C GLY A 61 -21.38 1.46 11.46
N THR A 62 -22.40 0.61 11.41
CA THR A 62 -23.31 0.41 12.55
C THR A 62 -22.70 -0.49 13.62
N ARG A 63 -23.32 -0.53 14.81
CA ARG A 63 -22.98 -1.44 15.94
C ARG A 63 -22.87 -2.92 15.56
N ARG A 64 -23.42 -3.36 14.42
CA ARG A 64 -23.55 -4.77 14.03
C ARG A 64 -22.61 -5.22 12.89
N ASP A 65 -21.90 -4.30 12.26
CA ASP A 65 -21.06 -4.58 11.09
C ASP A 65 -19.57 -4.66 11.45
N GLU A 66 -18.73 -5.12 10.51
CA GLU A 66 -17.27 -5.03 10.62
C GLU A 66 -16.86 -3.54 10.69
N GLN A 67 -16.69 -3.07 11.91
CA GLN A 67 -16.40 -1.67 12.21
C GLN A 67 -14.94 -1.34 11.91
N GLN A 68 -14.72 -0.32 11.08
CA GLN A 68 -13.40 0.22 10.87
C GLN A 68 -13.16 1.38 11.84
N GLU A 69 -12.19 1.23 12.72
CA GLU A 69 -11.86 2.24 13.74
C GLU A 69 -11.13 3.42 13.10
N ILE A 70 -11.63 4.65 13.32
CA ILE A 70 -11.03 5.89 12.80
C ILE A 70 -10.27 6.69 13.86
N GLY A 71 -10.61 6.49 15.13
CA GLY A 71 -9.90 7.15 16.22
C GLY A 71 -10.36 6.71 17.60
N LEU A 72 -9.59 7.14 18.60
CA LEU A 72 -9.90 7.00 20.02
C LEU A 72 -9.95 8.40 20.64
N ILE A 73 -10.95 8.67 21.47
CA ILE A 73 -11.09 9.91 22.23
C ILE A 73 -11.07 9.56 23.71
N TYR A 74 -10.17 10.16 24.47
CA TYR A 74 -10.05 9.95 25.91
C TYR A 74 -10.42 11.24 26.63
N THR A 75 -11.39 11.16 27.54
CA THR A 75 -11.93 12.31 28.26
C THR A 75 -11.67 12.17 29.76
N ARG A 76 -11.47 13.32 30.41
CA ARG A 76 -11.17 13.46 31.85
C ARG A 76 -11.87 14.70 32.41
N ASP A 77 -13.17 14.77 32.17
CA ASP A 77 -14.05 15.84 32.60
C ASP A 77 -14.02 16.02 34.12
N ASP A 78 -13.86 14.93 34.87
CA ASP A 78 -13.68 14.96 36.33
C ASP A 78 -12.53 15.84 36.79
N LEU A 79 -11.50 16.00 35.95
CA LEU A 79 -10.32 16.82 36.24
C LEU A 79 -10.23 18.08 35.37
N ASN A 80 -11.24 18.40 34.57
CA ASN A 80 -11.21 19.48 33.57
C ASN A 80 -9.95 19.44 32.68
N GLN A 81 -9.48 18.25 32.33
CA GLN A 81 -8.35 18.09 31.42
C GLN A 81 -8.83 18.17 29.97
N GLN A 82 -7.94 18.61 29.07
CA GLN A 82 -8.23 18.55 27.63
C GLN A 82 -8.30 17.10 27.18
N ASP A 83 -9.27 16.81 26.30
CA ASP A 83 -9.43 15.51 25.67
C ASP A 83 -8.17 15.13 24.88
N GLN A 84 -7.81 13.85 24.94
CA GLN A 84 -6.71 13.30 24.15
C GLN A 84 -7.28 12.47 23.00
N ILE A 85 -6.84 12.77 21.78
CA ILE A 85 -7.31 12.10 20.57
C ILE A 85 -6.17 11.29 19.94
N CYS A 86 -6.41 10.00 19.72
CA CYS A 86 -5.53 9.13 18.93
C CYS A 86 -6.16 8.87 17.56
N ARG A 87 -5.43 9.20 16.49
CA ARG A 87 -5.89 9.02 15.11
C ARG A 87 -5.43 7.68 14.57
N LEU A 88 -6.34 6.94 13.95
CA LEU A 88 -6.03 5.68 13.25
C LEU A 88 -5.94 5.85 11.73
N TYR A 89 -6.27 7.04 11.24
CA TYR A 89 -6.09 7.49 9.87
C TYR A 89 -5.30 8.80 9.80
N PRO A 90 -4.71 9.15 8.64
CA PRO A 90 -4.17 10.48 8.40
C PRO A 90 -5.25 11.54 8.63
N GLY A 91 -4.96 12.52 9.49
CA GLY A 91 -5.92 13.56 9.86
C GLY A 91 -6.39 14.41 8.68
N GLU A 92 -5.55 14.57 7.65
CA GLU A 92 -5.86 15.33 6.43
C GLU A 92 -6.84 14.63 5.47
N ARG A 93 -7.13 13.35 5.69
CA ARG A 93 -8.10 12.63 4.85
C ARG A 93 -9.47 13.26 5.01
N THR A 94 -10.11 13.52 3.87
CA THR A 94 -11.41 14.22 3.85
C THR A 94 -12.58 13.25 4.04
N LEU A 95 -13.69 13.74 4.60
CA LEU A 95 -14.93 12.98 4.72
C LEU A 95 -15.51 12.63 3.34
N GLY A 96 -15.30 13.47 2.33
CA GLY A 96 -15.69 13.17 0.96
C GLY A 96 -14.94 11.98 0.36
N GLU A 97 -13.65 11.85 0.64
CA GLU A 97 -12.86 10.66 0.25
C GLU A 97 -13.33 9.41 0.99
N LEU A 98 -13.61 9.55 2.28
CA LEU A 98 -14.13 8.49 3.13
C LEU A 98 -15.48 7.95 2.65
N ALA A 99 -16.44 8.84 2.36
CA ALA A 99 -17.74 8.46 1.84
C ALA A 99 -17.62 7.69 0.52
N ARG A 100 -16.79 8.20 -0.42
CA ARG A 100 -16.51 7.52 -1.69
C ARG A 100 -15.89 6.14 -1.50
N TRP A 101 -14.98 6.00 -0.54
CA TRP A 101 -14.30 4.74 -0.25
C TRP A 101 -15.25 3.68 0.32
N THR A 102 -16.17 4.08 1.20
CA THR A 102 -17.20 3.18 1.75
C THR A 102 -18.29 2.80 0.74
N GLY A 103 -18.40 3.52 -0.39
CA GLY A 103 -19.45 3.31 -1.39
C GLY A 103 -20.85 3.72 -0.93
N LEU A 104 -20.98 4.32 0.26
CA LEU A 104 -22.25 4.74 0.83
C LEU A 104 -22.49 6.24 0.61
N PRO A 105 -23.74 6.66 0.33
CA PRO A 105 -24.09 8.07 0.18
C PRO A 105 -24.02 8.84 1.52
N GLU A 106 -24.06 8.12 2.64
CA GLU A 106 -23.99 8.64 4.00
C GLU A 106 -22.89 7.90 4.77
N LEU A 107 -22.12 8.63 5.57
CA LEU A 107 -21.15 8.03 6.48
C LEU A 107 -21.84 7.66 7.78
N GLU A 108 -21.88 6.37 8.10
CA GLU A 108 -22.31 5.91 9.40
C GLU A 108 -21.13 5.89 10.37
N VAL A 109 -21.30 6.50 11.54
CA VAL A 109 -20.29 6.62 12.59
C VAL A 109 -20.87 6.11 13.90
N TYR A 110 -20.12 5.27 14.59
CA TYR A 110 -20.50 4.75 15.90
C TYR A 110 -19.42 5.04 16.95
N ALA A 111 -19.79 5.71 18.03
CA ALA A 111 -18.92 5.95 19.19
C ALA A 111 -19.18 4.88 20.27
N SER A 112 -18.27 3.90 20.36
CA SER A 112 -18.34 2.84 21.37
C SER A 112 -17.63 3.25 22.66
N TYR A 113 -18.31 3.10 23.78
CA TYR A 113 -17.74 3.43 25.10
C TYR A 113 -16.75 2.34 25.54
N LEU A 114 -15.52 2.76 25.85
CA LEU A 114 -14.50 1.91 26.44
C LEU A 114 -14.77 1.78 27.94
N THR A 115 -14.70 0.56 28.45
CA THR A 115 -15.00 0.26 29.86
C THR A 115 -13.73 -0.11 30.62
N TYR A 116 -13.71 0.22 31.91
CA TYR A 116 -12.64 -0.18 32.85
C TYR A 116 -11.24 0.28 32.41
N ASP A 117 -10.28 -0.64 32.30
CA ASP A 117 -8.87 -0.32 32.01
C ASP A 117 -8.63 0.14 30.57
N GLN A 118 -9.60 -0.06 29.67
CA GLN A 118 -9.49 0.29 28.25
C GLN A 118 -9.64 1.79 28.00
N ALA A 119 -10.26 2.50 28.95
CA ALA A 119 -10.67 3.88 28.83
C ALA A 119 -9.57 4.90 29.17
N ARG A 120 -8.35 4.46 29.50
CA ARG A 120 -7.26 5.33 29.92
C ARG A 120 -6.00 5.12 29.05
N PRO A 121 -5.42 6.18 28.46
CA PRO A 121 -4.07 6.10 27.90
C PRO A 121 -3.08 5.73 29.01
N MET A 122 -2.22 4.75 28.75
CA MET A 122 -1.20 4.31 29.71
C MET A 122 0.18 4.75 29.24
N ALA A 123 1.01 5.24 30.16
CA ALA A 123 2.43 5.36 29.90
C ALA A 123 3.09 3.97 29.90
N LEU A 124 4.22 3.83 29.19
CA LEU A 124 4.89 2.54 29.02
C LEU A 124 5.34 1.92 30.35
N ASP A 125 5.73 2.74 31.32
CA ASP A 125 6.13 2.32 32.67
C ASP A 125 4.97 1.80 33.53
N GLU A 126 3.72 2.13 33.16
CA GLU A 126 2.51 1.58 33.78
C GLU A 126 2.14 0.19 33.24
N VAL A 127 2.73 -0.23 32.12
CA VAL A 127 2.47 -1.52 31.48
C VAL A 127 3.49 -2.56 31.94
N THR A 128 3.02 -3.58 32.64
CA THR A 128 3.86 -4.73 33.01
C THR A 128 3.70 -5.85 31.99
N GLY A 129 4.83 -6.40 31.54
CA GLY A 129 4.80 -7.66 30.81
C GLY A 129 4.19 -8.75 31.69
N GLY A 130 3.38 -9.64 31.10
CA GLY A 130 2.79 -10.75 31.85
C GLY A 130 3.87 -11.55 32.60
N PRO A 131 3.56 -12.13 33.77
CA PRO A 131 4.56 -12.81 34.62
C PRO A 131 5.21 -14.03 33.94
N THR A 132 4.58 -14.55 32.89
CA THR A 132 5.07 -15.65 32.05
C THR A 132 5.87 -15.17 30.84
N CYS A 133 5.92 -13.87 30.58
CA CYS A 133 6.70 -13.29 29.48
C CYS A 133 8.18 -13.22 29.89
N THR A 134 9.00 -14.13 29.37
CA THR A 134 10.45 -14.14 29.58
C THR A 134 11.21 -13.23 28.60
N GLY A 135 10.52 -12.23 28.05
CA GLY A 135 10.93 -11.45 26.88
C GLY A 135 10.66 -12.16 25.56
N SER A 136 10.56 -11.39 24.48
CA SER A 136 10.59 -11.93 23.13
C SER A 136 12.04 -12.03 22.66
N ARG A 137 12.46 -13.22 22.26
CA ARG A 137 13.59 -13.35 21.34
C ARG A 137 12.98 -13.28 19.95
N PRO A 138 13.20 -12.21 19.18
CA PRO A 138 12.82 -12.25 17.77
C PRO A 138 13.59 -13.41 17.15
N VAL A 139 12.90 -14.50 16.85
CA VAL A 139 13.45 -15.57 16.05
C VAL A 139 13.43 -15.01 14.62
N LYS A 140 14.48 -14.27 14.27
CA LYS A 140 14.91 -14.30 12.88
C LYS A 140 15.18 -15.77 12.62
N LEU A 141 14.37 -16.41 11.76
CA LEU A 141 14.73 -17.71 11.20
C LEU A 141 16.13 -17.51 10.63
N GLU A 142 17.16 -17.97 11.33
CA GLU A 142 18.54 -17.63 11.00
C GLU A 142 18.86 -18.04 9.57
N SER A 143 18.23 -19.12 9.08
CA SER A 143 18.30 -19.57 7.69
C SER A 143 17.72 -18.55 6.69
N GLU A 144 16.50 -18.06 6.91
CA GLU A 144 15.83 -17.14 5.99
C GLU A 144 16.42 -15.73 6.08
N ALA A 145 16.64 -15.23 7.29
CA ALA A 145 17.26 -13.92 7.50
C ALA A 145 18.73 -13.89 7.05
N ALA A 146 19.49 -14.98 7.19
CA ALA A 146 20.85 -15.05 6.64
C ALA A 146 20.86 -15.28 5.12
N ALA A 147 19.91 -16.03 4.55
CA ALA A 147 19.75 -16.15 3.10
C ALA A 147 19.38 -14.79 2.47
N ASP A 148 18.48 -14.06 3.12
CA ASP A 148 18.01 -12.75 2.68
C ASP A 148 19.08 -11.66 2.92
N ALA A 149 19.88 -11.76 3.99
CA ALA A 149 21.05 -10.91 4.21
C ALA A 149 22.19 -11.15 3.20
N LYS A 150 22.30 -12.37 2.65
CA LYS A 150 23.24 -12.70 1.56
C LYS A 150 22.74 -12.28 0.19
N ARG A 151 21.47 -11.89 0.07
CA ARG A 151 20.90 -11.45 -1.21
C ARG A 151 21.52 -10.12 -1.61
N ASP A 152 22.03 -10.05 -2.84
CA ASP A 152 22.53 -8.79 -3.39
C ASP A 152 21.35 -7.88 -3.76
N TRP A 153 20.89 -7.11 -2.78
CA TRP A 153 19.78 -6.18 -2.91
C TRP A 153 20.04 -5.07 -3.93
N VAL A 154 21.30 -4.71 -4.15
CA VAL A 154 21.68 -3.72 -5.18
C VAL A 154 21.43 -4.32 -6.55
N MET A 155 21.83 -5.58 -6.76
CA MET A 155 21.52 -6.30 -8.00
C MET A 155 20.01 -6.45 -8.22
N MET A 156 19.24 -6.83 -7.19
CA MET A 156 17.78 -7.02 -7.34
C MET A 156 17.07 -5.73 -7.77
N ARG A 157 17.43 -4.59 -7.17
CA ARG A 157 16.90 -3.27 -7.57
C ARG A 157 17.28 -2.91 -9.00
N GLU A 158 18.47 -3.32 -9.44
CA GLU A 158 18.87 -3.08 -10.82
C GLU A 158 18.06 -3.89 -11.83
N LEU A 159 17.77 -5.15 -11.50
CA LEU A 159 16.89 -5.97 -12.31
C LEU A 159 15.47 -5.37 -12.37
N ASP A 160 14.96 -4.82 -11.26
CA ASP A 160 13.68 -4.07 -11.24
C ASP A 160 13.75 -2.84 -12.16
N ARG A 161 14.85 -2.07 -12.11
CA ARG A 161 15.08 -0.90 -12.96
C ARG A 161 15.08 -1.27 -14.45
N LEU A 162 15.79 -2.33 -14.82
CA LEU A 162 15.85 -2.81 -16.21
C LEU A 162 14.47 -3.31 -16.68
N ALA A 163 13.74 -4.04 -15.84
CA ALA A 163 12.39 -4.52 -16.16
C ALA A 163 11.41 -3.35 -16.37
N LYS A 164 11.50 -2.31 -15.52
CA LYS A 164 10.70 -1.08 -15.66
C LYS A 164 11.02 -0.32 -16.94
N ALA A 165 12.30 -0.28 -17.34
CA ALA A 165 12.73 0.43 -18.55
C ALA A 165 12.13 -0.15 -19.85
N VAL A 166 11.81 -1.44 -19.87
CA VAL A 166 11.22 -2.11 -21.06
C VAL A 166 9.70 -2.21 -21.04
N ALA A 167 9.06 -1.93 -19.89
CA ALA A 167 7.63 -2.14 -19.69
C ALA A 167 6.75 -1.33 -20.68
N SER A 168 7.06 -0.05 -20.91
CA SER A 168 6.28 0.78 -21.85
C SER A 168 6.35 0.23 -23.27
N ALA A 169 7.56 -0.09 -23.76
CA ALA A 169 7.75 -0.61 -25.11
C ALA A 169 7.01 -1.95 -25.32
N ARG A 170 7.03 -2.82 -24.31
CA ARG A 170 6.26 -4.08 -24.33
C ARG A 170 4.76 -3.83 -24.42
N ARG A 171 4.22 -2.92 -23.61
CA ARG A 171 2.79 -2.57 -23.62
C ARG A 171 2.34 -1.96 -24.95
N ASP A 172 3.16 -1.08 -25.51
CA ASP A 172 2.88 -0.48 -26.81
C ASP A 172 2.85 -1.53 -27.92
N TRP A 173 3.76 -2.51 -27.87
CA TRP A 173 3.75 -3.65 -28.78
C TRP A 173 2.49 -4.52 -28.59
N VAL A 174 2.11 -4.83 -27.35
CA VAL A 174 0.90 -5.60 -27.03
C VAL A 174 -0.34 -4.93 -27.61
N ARG A 175 -0.48 -3.62 -27.42
CA ARG A 175 -1.59 -2.83 -27.98
C ARG A 175 -1.62 -2.90 -29.50
N ALA A 176 -0.47 -2.65 -30.14
CA ALA A 176 -0.37 -2.58 -31.59
C ALA A 176 -0.58 -3.93 -32.29
N ASN A 177 -0.22 -5.04 -31.65
CA ASN A 177 -0.22 -6.37 -32.28
C ASN A 177 -1.31 -7.29 -31.74
N LEU A 178 -1.30 -7.58 -30.43
CA LEU A 178 -2.19 -8.58 -29.85
C LEU A 178 -3.62 -8.09 -29.67
N LEU A 179 -3.83 -6.85 -29.25
CA LEU A 179 -5.18 -6.31 -29.06
C LEU A 179 -5.81 -5.86 -30.38
N SER A 180 -5.00 -5.35 -31.31
CA SER A 180 -5.45 -4.98 -32.65
C SER A 180 -5.86 -6.19 -33.50
N ALA A 181 -5.10 -7.29 -33.40
CA ALA A 181 -5.36 -8.52 -34.15
C ALA A 181 -5.10 -9.77 -33.28
N PRO A 182 -6.03 -10.14 -32.37
CA PRO A 182 -5.86 -11.32 -31.52
C PRO A 182 -5.65 -12.60 -32.34
N PRO A 183 -4.65 -13.44 -32.00
CA PRO A 183 -4.46 -14.73 -32.64
C PRO A 183 -5.70 -15.62 -32.51
N PRO A 184 -6.06 -16.43 -33.52
CA PRO A 184 -7.26 -17.29 -33.47
C PRO A 184 -7.30 -18.31 -32.32
N TRP A 185 -6.17 -18.62 -31.71
CA TRP A 185 -6.01 -19.61 -30.63
C TRP A 185 -5.81 -18.97 -29.24
N ILE A 186 -5.97 -17.65 -29.13
CA ILE A 186 -5.66 -16.92 -27.89
C ILE A 186 -6.55 -17.31 -26.72
N ASP A 187 -7.77 -17.77 -27.00
CA ASP A 187 -8.72 -18.33 -26.05
C ASP A 187 -8.16 -19.57 -25.33
N VAL A 188 -7.42 -20.43 -26.05
CA VAL A 188 -6.73 -21.59 -25.46
C VAL A 188 -5.63 -21.15 -24.49
N PHE A 189 -4.88 -20.10 -24.84
CA PHE A 189 -3.89 -19.52 -23.94
C PHE A 189 -4.56 -18.97 -22.67
N ILE A 190 -5.65 -18.21 -22.82
CA ILE A 190 -6.41 -17.66 -21.69
C ILE A 190 -6.88 -18.79 -20.78
N ALA A 191 -7.53 -19.82 -21.34
CA ALA A 191 -8.07 -20.94 -20.56
C ALA A 191 -6.99 -21.69 -19.78
N ARG A 192 -5.81 -21.94 -20.37
CA ARG A 192 -4.70 -22.64 -19.71
C ARG A 192 -4.10 -21.85 -18.56
N ASN A 193 -4.06 -20.53 -18.67
CA ASN A 193 -3.38 -19.65 -17.72
C ASN A 193 -4.36 -18.90 -16.81
N PHE A 194 -5.66 -19.19 -16.89
CA PHE A 194 -6.70 -18.52 -16.12
C PHE A 194 -6.48 -18.62 -14.61
N HIS A 195 -5.88 -19.71 -14.13
CA HIS A 195 -5.58 -19.92 -12.72
C HIS A 195 -4.64 -18.87 -12.11
N TYR A 196 -3.78 -18.21 -12.91
CA TYR A 196 -2.94 -17.13 -12.41
C TYR A 196 -3.70 -15.84 -12.13
N LEU A 197 -4.89 -15.68 -12.70
CA LEU A 197 -5.67 -14.45 -12.59
C LEU A 197 -6.25 -14.24 -11.20
N ALA A 198 -6.41 -15.30 -10.40
CA ALA A 198 -6.90 -15.22 -9.02
C ALA A 198 -6.05 -14.27 -8.15
N ASP A 199 -4.73 -14.25 -8.38
CA ASP A 199 -3.78 -13.42 -7.62
C ASP A 199 -3.39 -12.12 -8.33
N LEU A 200 -3.64 -12.04 -9.64
CA LEU A 200 -3.18 -10.94 -10.48
C LEU A 200 -4.28 -9.92 -10.79
N HIS A 201 -5.55 -10.32 -10.76
CA HIS A 201 -6.67 -9.38 -10.94
C HIS A 201 -6.91 -8.55 -9.70
N CYS A 202 -6.63 -7.27 -9.82
CA CYS A 202 -6.94 -6.25 -8.84
C CYS A 202 -7.28 -4.92 -9.53
N PRO A 203 -7.75 -3.90 -8.79
CA PRO A 203 -8.07 -2.59 -9.38
C PRO A 203 -6.93 -1.99 -10.22
N ALA A 204 -5.67 -2.18 -9.82
CA ALA A 204 -4.51 -1.69 -10.57
C ALA A 204 -4.35 -2.37 -11.94
N SER A 205 -4.54 -3.70 -12.00
CA SER A 205 -4.56 -4.43 -13.27
C SER A 205 -5.70 -4.00 -14.19
N MET A 206 -6.85 -3.60 -13.63
CA MET A 206 -8.01 -3.13 -14.39
C MET A 206 -7.78 -1.74 -14.98
N THR A 207 -7.15 -0.84 -14.23
CA THR A 207 -6.68 0.45 -14.77
C THR A 207 -5.71 0.24 -15.92
N LEU A 208 -4.79 -0.72 -15.78
CA LEU A 208 -3.86 -1.05 -16.86
C LEU A 208 -4.57 -1.63 -18.10
N ALA A 209 -5.61 -2.45 -17.92
CA ALA A 209 -6.43 -2.96 -19.03
C ALA A 209 -7.10 -1.82 -19.80
N ALA A 210 -7.66 -0.83 -19.10
CA ALA A 210 -8.23 0.37 -19.71
C ALA A 210 -7.18 1.15 -20.52
N ASN A 211 -5.98 1.34 -19.96
CA ASN A 211 -4.87 2.02 -20.63
C ASN A 211 -4.37 1.24 -21.87
N LEU A 212 -4.36 -0.09 -21.83
CA LEU A 212 -4.02 -0.91 -23.00
C LEU A 212 -5.05 -0.74 -24.12
N LEU A 213 -6.33 -0.59 -23.78
CA LEU A 213 -7.42 -0.32 -24.73
C LEU A 213 -7.48 1.15 -25.22
N GLY A 214 -6.56 2.00 -24.77
CA GLY A 214 -6.52 3.41 -25.15
C GLY A 214 -7.66 4.24 -24.54
N LEU A 215 -8.18 3.81 -23.40
CA LEU A 215 -9.14 4.58 -22.61
C LEU A 215 -8.32 5.49 -21.68
N GLU A 216 -8.39 6.80 -21.87
CA GLU A 216 -7.81 7.73 -20.89
C GLU A 216 -8.61 7.64 -19.59
N GLU A 217 -7.91 7.65 -18.45
CA GLU A 217 -8.45 7.37 -17.13
C GLU A 217 -9.80 8.07 -16.86
N THR A 218 -10.88 7.30 -16.72
CA THR A 218 -11.62 7.16 -15.45
C THR A 218 -12.86 6.26 -15.59
N ARG A 219 -12.98 5.33 -14.64
CA ARG A 219 -14.13 4.48 -14.24
C ARG A 219 -14.45 3.19 -15.02
N GLU A 220 -14.70 2.14 -14.24
CA GLU A 220 -15.34 0.86 -14.62
C GLU A 220 -16.62 1.05 -15.47
N GLU A 221 -17.31 2.18 -15.28
CA GLU A 221 -18.50 2.58 -16.06
C GLU A 221 -18.20 2.66 -17.57
N GLN A 222 -16.99 3.06 -17.99
CA GLN A 222 -16.62 3.16 -19.42
C GLN A 222 -16.26 1.81 -20.05
N LEU A 223 -15.62 0.90 -19.30
CA LEU A 223 -15.36 -0.47 -19.75
C LEU A 223 -16.68 -1.20 -20.02
N THR A 224 -17.64 -1.04 -19.10
CA THR A 224 -18.99 -1.61 -19.22
C THR A 224 -19.78 -0.97 -20.36
N ALA A 225 -19.67 0.35 -20.54
CA ALA A 225 -20.34 1.07 -21.63
C ALA A 225 -19.79 0.72 -23.03
N ARG A 226 -18.47 0.49 -23.20
CA ARG A 226 -17.88 0.14 -24.50
C ARG A 226 -17.98 -1.35 -24.87
N ALA A 227 -18.10 -2.25 -23.90
CA ALA A 227 -18.50 -3.63 -24.16
C ALA A 227 -19.86 -3.70 -24.89
N ASN A 228 -20.71 -2.67 -24.73
CA ASN A 228 -22.01 -2.56 -25.38
C ASN A 228 -22.00 -1.81 -26.73
N VAL A 229 -20.91 -1.14 -27.13
CA VAL A 229 -20.97 -0.17 -28.26
C VAL A 229 -20.06 -0.48 -29.45
N ASP A 230 -18.88 -1.12 -29.30
CA ASP A 230 -18.10 -1.53 -30.51
C ASP A 230 -16.84 -2.36 -30.22
N VAL A 231 -16.47 -2.61 -28.95
CA VAL A 231 -15.30 -3.44 -28.63
C VAL A 231 -15.76 -4.89 -28.55
N ARG A 232 -15.23 -5.75 -29.42
CA ARG A 232 -15.52 -7.18 -29.38
C ARG A 232 -15.14 -7.75 -28.00
N ALA A 233 -16.04 -8.52 -27.40
CA ALA A 233 -15.89 -9.04 -26.04
C ALA A 233 -14.60 -9.89 -25.85
N ASP A 234 -14.12 -10.54 -26.91
CA ASP A 234 -12.86 -11.29 -26.94
C ASP A 234 -11.64 -10.39 -26.70
N VAL A 235 -11.59 -9.20 -27.31
CA VAL A 235 -10.52 -8.21 -27.13
C VAL A 235 -10.52 -7.66 -25.70
N MET A 236 -11.70 -7.44 -25.13
CA MET A 236 -11.84 -6.97 -23.74
C MET A 236 -11.28 -8.00 -22.75
N ILE A 237 -11.69 -9.26 -22.88
CA ILE A 237 -11.19 -10.36 -22.06
C ILE A 237 -9.67 -10.48 -22.21
N LEU A 238 -9.16 -10.42 -23.43
CA LEU A 238 -7.72 -10.48 -23.68
C LEU A 238 -6.97 -9.32 -23.01
N ALA A 239 -7.47 -8.09 -23.12
CA ALA A 239 -6.86 -6.92 -22.50
C ALA A 239 -6.79 -7.05 -20.97
N MET A 240 -7.85 -7.55 -20.33
CA MET A 240 -7.87 -7.82 -18.89
C MET A 240 -6.81 -8.85 -18.50
N VAL A 241 -6.72 -9.96 -19.23
CA VAL A 241 -5.73 -11.02 -18.97
C VAL A 241 -4.29 -10.52 -19.14
N LEU A 242 -4.00 -9.83 -20.25
CA LEU A 242 -2.66 -9.30 -20.50
C LEU A 242 -2.27 -8.21 -19.49
N ALA A 243 -3.22 -7.37 -19.08
CA ALA A 243 -2.99 -6.37 -18.04
C ALA A 243 -2.70 -6.99 -16.67
N ALA A 244 -3.34 -8.12 -16.33
CA ALA A 244 -3.02 -8.86 -15.11
C ALA A 244 -1.57 -9.38 -15.13
N PHE A 245 -1.10 -9.92 -16.25
CA PHE A 245 0.30 -10.33 -16.39
C PHE A 245 1.28 -9.15 -16.38
N GLU A 246 0.96 -8.04 -17.05
CA GLU A 246 1.77 -6.83 -17.03
C GLU A 246 1.87 -6.20 -15.63
N TRP A 247 0.76 -6.19 -14.88
CA TRP A 247 0.75 -5.77 -13.49
C TRP A 247 1.66 -6.69 -12.64
N GLY A 248 1.53 -8.00 -12.82
CA GLY A 248 2.41 -8.98 -12.17
C GLY A 248 3.88 -8.83 -12.52
N ALA A 249 4.21 -8.28 -13.70
CA ALA A 249 5.57 -7.97 -14.14
C ALA A 249 6.13 -6.69 -13.51
N GLU A 250 5.27 -5.71 -13.18
CA GLU A 250 5.67 -4.45 -12.57
C GLU A 250 5.81 -4.47 -11.05
N ARG A 251 5.17 -5.41 -10.36
CA ARG A 251 5.37 -5.55 -8.91
C ARG A 251 6.87 -5.73 -8.65
N GLU A 252 7.47 -4.88 -7.82
CA GLU A 252 8.92 -4.86 -7.46
C GLU A 252 9.35 -6.17 -6.75
N THR A 253 9.43 -7.27 -7.51
CA THR A 253 9.26 -8.64 -6.99
C THR A 253 10.41 -9.58 -7.28
N TRP A 254 11.60 -9.10 -7.68
CA TRP A 254 12.80 -9.95 -7.58
C TRP A 254 13.10 -10.38 -6.13
N ARG A 255 12.34 -9.86 -5.16
CA ARG A 255 12.36 -10.23 -3.74
C ARG A 255 11.62 -11.53 -3.42
N VAL A 256 10.67 -11.97 -4.25
CA VAL A 256 9.71 -13.04 -3.91
C VAL A 256 9.66 -14.13 -5.00
N GLY A 257 10.21 -15.31 -4.69
CA GLY A 257 9.89 -16.60 -5.31
C GLY A 257 10.00 -16.75 -6.83
N GLU A 258 9.61 -17.93 -7.32
CA GLU A 258 9.44 -18.21 -8.75
C GLU A 258 8.13 -17.56 -9.25
N ARG A 259 8.17 -17.02 -10.48
CA ARG A 259 7.02 -16.33 -11.11
C ARG A 259 6.61 -17.07 -12.39
N PRO A 260 5.94 -18.23 -12.26
CA PRO A 260 5.63 -19.08 -13.41
C PRO A 260 4.72 -18.40 -14.45
N TYR A 261 3.90 -17.43 -14.02
CA TYR A 261 3.06 -16.63 -14.90
C TYR A 261 3.86 -15.72 -15.86
N LEU A 262 5.04 -15.22 -15.45
CA LEU A 262 5.88 -14.36 -16.30
C LEU A 262 6.46 -15.14 -17.47
N LYS A 263 6.85 -16.39 -17.23
CA LYS A 263 7.31 -17.28 -18.29
C LYS A 263 6.21 -17.49 -19.33
N ALA A 264 5.02 -17.91 -18.90
CA ALA A 264 3.89 -18.12 -19.80
C ALA A 264 3.54 -16.86 -20.60
N TYR A 265 3.56 -15.69 -19.96
CA TYR A 265 3.29 -14.42 -20.60
C TYR A 265 4.35 -14.04 -21.65
N LEU A 266 5.63 -14.06 -21.27
CA LEU A 266 6.72 -13.65 -22.17
C LEU A 266 6.94 -14.65 -23.31
N GLU A 267 6.68 -15.94 -23.09
CA GLU A 267 6.67 -16.96 -24.14
C GLU A 267 5.53 -16.73 -25.14
N LEU A 268 4.33 -16.33 -24.68
CA LEU A 268 3.24 -15.91 -25.57
C LEU A 268 3.69 -14.74 -26.44
N LEU A 269 4.26 -13.68 -25.82
CA LEU A 269 4.70 -12.51 -26.56
C LEU A 269 5.74 -12.88 -27.62
N ALA A 270 6.76 -13.66 -27.23
CA ALA A 270 7.80 -14.12 -28.13
C ALA A 270 7.25 -14.98 -29.28
N HIS A 271 6.31 -15.88 -28.99
CA HIS A 271 5.65 -16.71 -30.00
C HIS A 271 4.85 -15.86 -31.01
N CYS A 272 4.29 -14.74 -30.55
CA CYS A 272 3.59 -13.77 -31.40
C CYS A 272 4.54 -12.77 -32.09
N GLY A 273 5.86 -12.92 -31.95
CA GLY A 273 6.87 -12.14 -32.67
C GLY A 273 7.46 -10.95 -31.89
N TYR A 274 7.16 -10.81 -30.59
CA TYR A 274 7.81 -9.80 -29.75
C TYR A 274 9.28 -10.17 -29.46
N PRO A 275 10.25 -9.32 -29.79
CA PRO A 275 11.65 -9.58 -29.47
C PRO A 275 11.91 -9.30 -27.99
N LEU A 276 12.06 -10.36 -27.19
CA LEU A 276 12.39 -10.25 -25.77
C LEU A 276 13.75 -9.58 -25.57
N SER A 277 13.80 -8.60 -24.66
CA SER A 277 15.03 -8.00 -24.19
C SER A 277 15.81 -8.96 -23.26
N PRO A 278 17.11 -8.70 -23.00
CA PRO A 278 17.89 -9.54 -22.09
C PRO A 278 17.27 -9.71 -20.70
N ILE A 279 16.68 -8.65 -20.12
CA ILE A 279 16.02 -8.74 -18.81
C ILE A 279 14.74 -9.58 -18.87
N GLU A 280 13.99 -9.51 -19.97
CA GLU A 280 12.80 -10.34 -20.15
C GLU A 280 13.14 -11.81 -20.36
N HIS A 281 14.29 -12.11 -20.98
CA HIS A 281 14.82 -13.49 -21.01
C HIS A 281 15.15 -14.01 -19.61
N VAL A 282 15.65 -13.15 -18.70
CA VAL A 282 15.83 -13.52 -17.29
C VAL A 282 14.47 -13.74 -16.62
N MET A 283 13.50 -12.83 -16.82
CA MET A 283 12.15 -12.93 -16.24
C MET A 283 11.39 -14.18 -16.70
N ALA A 284 11.59 -14.61 -17.94
CA ALA A 284 11.04 -15.84 -18.50
C ALA A 284 11.79 -17.10 -18.04
N GLY A 285 12.94 -16.95 -17.37
CA GLY A 285 13.80 -18.06 -16.95
C GLY A 285 14.55 -18.74 -18.09
N HIS A 286 14.71 -18.06 -19.25
CA HIS A 286 15.49 -18.58 -20.38
C HIS A 286 17.00 -18.50 -20.11
N ILE A 287 17.42 -17.49 -19.35
CA ILE A 287 18.79 -17.29 -18.89
C ILE A 287 18.79 -16.96 -17.40
N SER A 288 19.89 -17.25 -16.72
CA SER A 288 20.07 -16.89 -15.31
C SER A 288 20.57 -15.44 -15.15
N ILE A 289 20.52 -14.93 -13.92
CA ILE A 289 21.04 -13.57 -13.62
C ILE A 289 22.54 -13.48 -13.90
N GLU A 290 23.29 -14.57 -13.67
CA GLU A 290 24.74 -14.63 -13.94
C GLU A 290 25.06 -14.56 -15.44
N GLN A 291 24.13 -14.97 -16.28
CA GLN A 291 24.26 -14.92 -17.74
C GLN A 291 23.86 -13.56 -18.32
N LEU A 292 23.18 -12.71 -17.55
CA LEU A 292 22.81 -11.36 -17.96
C LEU A 292 24.07 -10.50 -18.07
N LYS A 293 24.35 -9.99 -19.26
CA LYS A 293 25.50 -9.11 -19.51
C LYS A 293 25.15 -7.66 -19.17
N PHE A 294 25.86 -7.11 -18.20
CA PHE A 294 25.82 -5.69 -17.87
C PHE A 294 26.83 -4.91 -18.72
N SER A 295 26.51 -3.65 -19.01
CA SER A 295 27.50 -2.76 -19.62
C SER A 295 28.62 -2.44 -18.60
N ALA A 296 29.78 -1.99 -19.09
CA ALA A 296 30.86 -1.55 -18.21
C ALA A 296 30.43 -0.38 -17.31
N ALA A 297 29.60 0.52 -17.85
CA ALA A 297 29.02 1.63 -17.10
C ALA A 297 28.08 1.15 -15.98
N ASP A 298 27.20 0.18 -16.26
CA ASP A 298 26.29 -0.38 -15.26
C ASP A 298 27.07 -1.09 -14.14
N THR A 299 28.09 -1.87 -14.52
CA THR A 299 28.95 -2.57 -13.55
C THR A 299 29.62 -1.59 -12.60
N THR A 300 30.20 -0.51 -13.16
CA THR A 300 30.85 0.56 -12.38
C THR A 300 29.86 1.26 -11.46
N ARG A 301 28.65 1.54 -11.96
CA ARG A 301 27.57 2.16 -11.19
C ARG A 301 27.14 1.28 -10.01
N LEU A 302 26.96 -0.02 -10.23
CA LEU A 302 26.56 -0.97 -9.18
C LEU A 302 27.63 -1.12 -8.11
N GLU A 303 28.90 -1.22 -8.51
CA GLU A 303 30.02 -1.24 -7.56
C GLU A 303 30.06 0.02 -6.71
N ARG A 304 29.82 1.19 -7.32
CA ARG A 304 29.77 2.45 -6.59
C ARG A 304 28.60 2.52 -5.61
N ILE A 305 27.41 2.05 -5.99
CA ILE A 305 26.26 1.95 -5.10
C ILE A 305 26.57 1.03 -3.92
N ARG A 306 27.20 -0.13 -4.14
CA ARG A 306 27.59 -1.05 -3.07
C ARG A 306 28.55 -0.38 -2.07
N GLN A 307 29.56 0.34 -2.57
CA GLN A 307 30.49 1.10 -1.72
C GLN A 307 29.76 2.16 -0.88
N LEU A 308 28.87 2.94 -1.49
CA LEU A 308 28.12 3.99 -0.78
C LEU A 308 27.15 3.41 0.26
N ARG A 309 26.54 2.25 -0.01
CA ARG A 309 25.67 1.56 0.96
C ARG A 309 26.46 1.00 2.15
N ASP A 310 27.65 0.47 1.92
CA ASP A 310 28.55 0.06 3.01
C ASP A 310 29.00 1.27 3.83
N GLN A 311 29.40 2.38 3.18
CA GLN A 311 29.74 3.63 3.87
C GLN A 311 28.58 4.16 4.73
N GLN A 312 27.35 4.16 4.18
CA GLN A 312 26.14 4.53 4.92
C GLN A 312 25.93 3.63 6.14
N TYR A 313 26.14 2.31 5.99
CA TYR A 313 26.04 1.36 7.11
C TYR A 313 27.09 1.65 8.19
N GLN A 314 28.36 1.83 7.82
CA GLN A 314 29.45 2.12 8.75
C GLN A 314 29.21 3.44 9.50
N LEU A 315 28.75 4.50 8.82
CA LEU A 315 28.43 5.78 9.46
C LEU A 315 27.32 5.62 10.52
N ARG A 316 26.28 4.84 10.23
CA ARG A 316 25.23 4.52 11.20
C ARG A 316 25.74 3.69 12.37
N MET A 317 26.57 2.68 12.12
CA MET A 317 27.17 1.88 13.20
C MET A 317 28.01 2.76 14.13
N ASN A 318 28.85 3.61 13.56
CA ASN A 318 29.70 4.54 14.30
C ASN A 318 28.89 5.57 15.10
N ARG A 319 27.74 6.04 14.57
CA ARG A 319 26.86 6.98 15.28
C ARG A 319 26.10 6.31 16.43
N TYR A 320 25.34 5.26 16.13
CA TYR A 320 24.34 4.73 17.05
C TYR A 320 24.87 3.65 18.00
N TYR A 321 25.86 2.87 17.57
CA TYR A 321 26.36 1.73 18.32
C TYR A 321 27.73 2.00 18.94
N THR A 322 28.71 2.37 18.12
CA THR A 322 30.07 2.65 18.59
C THR A 322 30.19 4.02 19.27
N LYS A 323 29.27 4.95 18.96
CA LYS A 323 29.23 6.33 19.47
C LYS A 323 30.54 7.11 19.25
N THR A 324 31.22 6.84 18.15
CA THR A 324 32.49 7.48 17.76
C THR A 324 32.28 8.76 16.95
N LEU A 325 31.08 8.98 16.40
CA LEU A 325 30.70 10.19 15.66
C LEU A 325 29.73 11.07 16.46
N SER A 326 30.00 12.37 16.48
CA SER A 326 29.02 13.36 16.93
C SER A 326 27.86 13.47 15.93
N ASP A 327 26.76 14.11 16.35
CA ASP A 327 25.60 14.29 15.50
C ASP A 327 25.91 15.14 14.26
N GLU A 328 26.61 16.25 14.45
CA GLU A 328 27.05 17.14 13.38
C GLU A 328 27.99 16.43 12.39
N GLN A 329 28.93 15.63 12.89
CA GLN A 329 29.86 14.86 12.06
C GLN A 329 29.14 13.78 11.25
N TYR A 330 28.17 13.10 11.86
CA TYR A 330 27.35 12.12 11.15
C TYR A 330 26.48 12.78 10.08
N GLN A 331 25.79 13.89 10.41
CA GLN A 331 24.95 14.63 9.46
C GLN A 331 25.75 15.12 8.25
N ALA A 332 26.92 15.73 8.46
CA ALA A 332 27.78 16.19 7.37
C ALA A 332 28.25 15.02 6.48
N ALA A 333 28.68 13.91 7.07
CA ALA A 333 29.17 12.75 6.32
C ALA A 333 28.06 12.02 5.56
N ILE A 334 26.89 11.82 6.19
CA ILE A 334 25.79 11.06 5.59
C ILE A 334 25.10 11.82 4.46
N GLN A 335 25.04 13.17 4.53
CA GLN A 335 24.48 14.01 3.47
C GLN A 335 25.22 13.83 2.15
N SER A 336 26.56 13.79 2.17
CA SER A 336 27.35 13.56 0.95
C SER A 336 27.05 12.18 0.34
N VAL A 337 26.92 11.15 1.17
CA VAL A 337 26.61 9.79 0.72
C VAL A 337 25.20 9.72 0.14
N HIS A 338 24.22 10.38 0.78
CA HIS A 338 22.84 10.47 0.30
C HIS A 338 22.74 11.20 -1.04
N ALA A 339 23.44 12.31 -1.20
CA ALA A 339 23.46 13.07 -2.44
C ALA A 339 23.99 12.23 -3.62
N GLU A 340 25.07 11.47 -3.40
CA GLU A 340 25.64 10.61 -4.43
C GLU A 340 24.77 9.38 -4.72
N LEU A 341 24.18 8.74 -3.71
CA LEU A 341 23.18 7.69 -3.95
C LEU A 341 22.01 8.21 -4.81
N SER A 342 21.53 9.41 -4.51
CA SER A 342 20.43 10.03 -5.25
C SER A 342 20.80 10.32 -6.70
N SER A 343 22.03 10.78 -6.97
CA SER A 343 22.50 11.01 -8.35
C SER A 343 22.66 9.72 -9.15
N LEU A 344 22.86 8.58 -8.48
CA LEU A 344 22.91 7.24 -9.09
C LEU A 344 21.53 6.58 -9.25
N GLY A 345 20.44 7.29 -8.88
CA GLY A 345 19.06 6.84 -8.99
C GLY A 345 18.55 6.03 -7.79
N GLU A 346 19.28 6.04 -6.67
CA GLU A 346 18.90 5.34 -5.45
C GLU A 346 18.18 6.24 -4.45
N VAL A 347 17.18 5.69 -3.76
CA VAL A 347 16.52 6.41 -2.65
C VAL A 347 17.46 6.45 -1.44
N PRO A 348 17.78 7.65 -0.91
CA PRO A 348 18.61 7.78 0.29
C PRO A 348 17.90 7.16 1.51
N GLY A 349 18.70 6.72 2.49
CA GLY A 349 18.14 6.22 3.74
C GLY A 349 17.61 7.36 4.61
N PRO A 350 16.86 7.08 5.69
CA PRO A 350 16.54 8.12 6.67
C PRO A 350 17.80 8.76 7.24
N LEU A 351 17.72 10.06 7.56
CA LEU A 351 18.79 10.81 8.22
C LEU A 351 18.89 10.41 9.68
#